data_AF-A0A5C5X304-F1
#
_entry.id   AF-A0A5C5X304-F1
#
_cell.length_a   1.000
_cell.length_b   1.000
_cell.length_c   1.000
_cell.angle_alpha   90.00
_cell.angle_beta   90.00
_cell.angle_gamma   90.00
#
_symmetry.space_group_name_H-M   'P 1'
#
loop_
_entity.id
_entity.type
_entity.pdbx_description
1 polymer ?
#
loop_
_entity_poly.entity_id
_entity_poly.type
_entity_poly.pdbx_seq_one_letter_code
_entity_poly.pdbx_strand_id
1 'polypeptide(L)'
;MRLTTTICLGVLTTAVLIGTATNSEAGFVSFVIREDGGGSPTILTTGGQTEFTISQAGQKAALGSSDIDGTKLGELNRLSIDRHDDISRFTAGSGPAVAPYLNFWITDGAGKYAVLANEPSNGAFQPLYSDGYDLTFADLANQTAKVFEAPNGFALPTMTGSSYTFADFADYTIAPPNGVPEWTGLGSGAPIVLSGRSANESFGVNWVFGDSLANYLSGSSEGYVVANALVSSTVPEPSSFLIACFGLAVAGVGLRRRRAKSIQD
;
A
#
# COMPACT_ATOMS: atom_id res chain seq x y z
N MET A 1 15.24 -75.44 -12.25
CA MET A 1 16.22 -74.45 -12.77
C MET A 1 15.45 -73.18 -13.10
N ARG A 2 15.72 -72.10 -12.34
CA ARG A 2 15.36 -70.68 -12.51
C ARG A 2 13.88 -70.29 -12.81
N LEU A 3 13.15 -69.97 -11.74
CA LEU A 3 12.04 -69.01 -11.76
C LEU A 3 12.62 -67.60 -11.96
N THR A 4 12.10 -66.84 -12.93
CA THR A 4 12.52 -65.45 -13.18
C THR A 4 11.37 -64.56 -12.72
N THR A 5 11.56 -63.89 -11.58
CA THR A 5 10.56 -62.99 -10.98
C THR A 5 10.77 -61.59 -11.57
N THR A 6 9.88 -61.19 -12.47
CA THR A 6 9.84 -59.82 -13.01
C THR A 6 9.23 -58.90 -11.95
N ILE A 7 10.06 -58.06 -11.33
CA ILE A 7 9.62 -57.00 -10.42
C ILE A 7 9.23 -55.79 -11.27
N CYS A 8 7.93 -55.55 -11.44
CA CYS A 8 7.41 -54.31 -12.03
C CYS A 8 7.57 -53.16 -11.03
N LEU A 9 8.58 -52.32 -11.27
CA LEU A 9 8.80 -51.08 -10.52
C LEU A 9 7.80 -50.02 -11.00
N GLY A 10 6.67 -49.88 -10.29
CA GLY A 10 5.69 -48.83 -10.54
C GLY A 10 6.24 -47.46 -10.16
N VAL A 11 6.57 -46.65 -11.17
CA VAL A 11 6.90 -45.22 -11.01
C VAL A 11 5.60 -44.48 -10.70
N LEU A 12 5.38 -44.16 -9.42
CA LEU A 12 4.29 -43.29 -8.99
C LEU A 12 4.71 -41.83 -9.20
N THR A 13 4.39 -41.26 -10.37
CA THR A 13 4.59 -39.85 -10.69
C THR A 13 3.58 -39.02 -9.90
N THR A 14 3.93 -38.61 -8.69
CA THR A 14 3.14 -37.62 -7.94
C THR A 14 3.43 -36.26 -8.55
N ALA A 15 2.58 -35.84 -9.49
CA ALA A 15 2.54 -34.46 -9.97
C ALA A 15 2.05 -33.57 -8.81
N VAL A 16 2.98 -33.00 -8.05
CA VAL A 16 2.67 -31.90 -7.15
C VAL A 16 2.39 -30.71 -8.04
N LEU A 17 1.11 -30.44 -8.30
CA LEU A 17 0.68 -29.12 -8.75
C LEU A 17 1.05 -28.14 -7.63
N ILE A 18 2.23 -27.55 -7.74
CA ILE A 18 2.55 -26.31 -7.05
C ILE A 18 1.64 -25.28 -7.70
N GLY A 19 0.42 -25.17 -7.18
CA GLY A 19 -0.41 -24.00 -7.43
C GLY A 19 0.39 -22.83 -6.91
N THR A 20 0.99 -22.06 -7.80
CA THR A 20 1.44 -20.71 -7.48
C THR A 20 0.18 -19.98 -7.06
N ALA A 21 -0.02 -19.84 -5.74
CA ALA A 21 -0.87 -18.78 -5.23
C ALA A 21 -0.17 -17.50 -5.67
N THR A 22 -0.48 -17.04 -6.88
CA THR A 22 -0.30 -15.65 -7.22
C THR A 22 -1.23 -14.94 -6.27
N ASN A 23 -0.70 -14.39 -5.19
CA ASN A 23 -1.33 -13.20 -4.64
C ASN A 23 -1.44 -12.29 -5.86
N SER A 24 -2.66 -12.04 -6.31
CA SER A 24 -2.90 -10.90 -7.15
C SER A 24 -2.27 -9.75 -6.38
N GLU A 25 -1.26 -9.07 -6.94
CA GLU A 25 -1.03 -7.67 -6.55
C GLU A 25 -2.43 -7.06 -6.64
N ALA A 26 -2.99 -6.67 -5.49
CA ALA A 26 -4.29 -6.05 -5.44
C ALA A 26 -4.24 -4.71 -6.17
N GLY A 27 -3.02 -4.21 -6.41
CA GLY A 27 -2.74 -3.00 -7.14
C GLY A 27 -3.30 -1.81 -6.39
N PHE A 28 -3.26 -0.67 -7.05
CA PHE A 28 -3.90 0.52 -6.54
C PHE A 28 -5.36 0.56 -6.95
N VAL A 29 -6.21 0.88 -5.99
CA VAL A 29 -7.64 0.86 -6.13
C VAL A 29 -8.22 2.23 -5.79
N SER A 30 -9.06 2.78 -6.66
CA SER A 30 -9.63 4.12 -6.50
C SER A 30 -10.85 4.13 -5.58
N PHE A 31 -10.95 5.15 -4.71
CA PHE A 31 -12.10 5.35 -3.83
C PHE A 31 -12.28 6.81 -3.40
N VAL A 32 -13.47 7.13 -2.91
CA VAL A 32 -13.80 8.43 -2.30
C VAL A 32 -13.51 8.37 -0.81
N ILE A 33 -12.71 9.33 -0.34
CA ILE A 33 -12.42 9.52 1.08
C ILE A 33 -13.45 10.45 1.72
N ARG A 34 -13.84 11.52 1.02
CA ARG A 34 -14.72 12.55 1.59
C ARG A 34 -15.54 13.25 0.53
N GLU A 35 -16.82 13.41 0.86
CA GLU A 35 -17.80 14.23 0.14
C GLU A 35 -17.92 15.59 0.82
N ASP A 36 -18.37 16.60 0.09
CA ASP A 36 -18.71 17.92 0.66
C ASP A 36 -20.13 18.34 0.25
N GLY A 37 -20.63 19.46 0.77
CA GLY A 37 -21.98 19.97 0.56
C GLY A 37 -22.42 20.16 -0.90
N GLY A 38 -21.49 20.15 -1.87
CA GLY A 38 -21.80 20.15 -3.31
C GLY A 38 -21.64 18.81 -4.03
N GLY A 39 -21.29 17.72 -3.34
CA GLY A 39 -21.22 16.36 -3.87
C GLY A 39 -19.87 15.65 -3.66
N SER A 40 -19.77 14.44 -4.19
CA SER A 40 -18.57 13.60 -4.15
C SER A 40 -17.56 13.99 -5.23
N PRO A 41 -16.25 13.76 -5.00
CA PRO A 41 -15.26 13.73 -6.08
C PRO A 41 -15.72 12.85 -7.25
N THR A 42 -15.39 13.23 -8.48
CA THR A 42 -15.59 12.35 -9.64
C THR A 42 -14.33 11.54 -9.91
N ILE A 43 -14.48 10.22 -10.05
CA ILE A 43 -13.40 9.29 -10.39
C ILE A 43 -13.75 8.64 -11.72
N LEU A 44 -12.92 8.82 -12.74
CA LEU A 44 -13.11 8.24 -14.06
C LEU A 44 -11.89 7.42 -14.46
N THR A 45 -12.08 6.15 -14.80
CA THR A 45 -10.99 5.28 -15.28
C THR A 45 -11.16 5.03 -16.77
N THR A 46 -10.16 5.43 -17.57
CA THR A 46 -10.15 5.27 -19.04
C THR A 46 -8.75 4.90 -19.52
N GLY A 47 -8.62 3.85 -20.34
CA GLY A 47 -7.36 3.53 -21.01
C GLY A 47 -6.17 3.26 -20.08
N GLY A 48 -6.41 2.74 -18.87
CA GLY A 48 -5.36 2.49 -17.87
C GLY A 48 -4.96 3.73 -17.04
N GLN A 49 -5.59 4.87 -17.28
CA GLN A 49 -5.45 6.08 -16.48
C GLN A 49 -6.67 6.28 -15.59
N THR A 50 -6.50 6.95 -14.47
CA THR A 50 -7.58 7.37 -13.57
C THR A 50 -7.54 8.87 -13.39
N GLU A 51 -8.66 9.52 -13.62
CA GLU A 51 -8.87 10.95 -13.40
C GLU A 51 -9.63 11.18 -12.10
N PHE A 52 -9.08 12.03 -11.22
CA PHE A 52 -9.71 12.48 -9.98
C PHE A 52 -10.09 13.96 -10.10
N THR A 53 -11.37 14.26 -10.22
CA THR A 53 -11.86 15.64 -10.24
C THR A 53 -12.22 16.09 -8.82
N ILE A 54 -11.41 17.01 -8.29
CA ILE A 54 -11.62 17.70 -7.01
C ILE A 54 -12.07 19.14 -7.33
N SER A 55 -13.38 19.32 -7.32
CA SER A 55 -14.04 20.56 -7.77
C SER A 55 -14.28 21.56 -6.63
N GLN A 56 -14.27 21.10 -5.38
CA GLN A 56 -14.59 21.89 -4.20
C GLN A 56 -13.67 21.56 -3.03
N ALA A 57 -13.44 22.54 -2.15
CA ALA A 57 -12.71 22.32 -0.91
C ALA A 57 -13.47 21.31 -0.05
N GLY A 58 -12.76 20.44 0.68
CA GLY A 58 -13.40 19.36 1.44
C GLY A 58 -13.51 18.05 0.67
N GLN A 59 -13.54 18.06 -0.66
CA GLN A 59 -13.54 16.82 -1.44
C GLN A 59 -12.19 16.11 -1.33
N LYS A 60 -12.22 14.79 -1.08
CA LYS A 60 -11.03 13.92 -1.07
C LYS A 60 -11.31 12.59 -1.74
N ALA A 61 -10.39 12.16 -2.59
CA ALA A 61 -10.38 10.83 -3.19
C ALA A 61 -8.96 10.25 -3.16
N ALA A 62 -8.82 8.95 -3.40
CA ALA A 62 -7.52 8.30 -3.37
C ALA A 62 -7.41 7.11 -4.30
N LEU A 63 -6.16 6.73 -4.55
CA LEU A 63 -5.75 5.38 -4.89
C LEU A 63 -5.14 4.74 -3.64
N GLY A 64 -5.59 3.54 -3.27
CA GLY A 64 -5.04 2.79 -2.13
C GLY A 64 -4.56 1.39 -2.52
N SER A 65 -3.48 0.93 -1.88
CA SER A 65 -2.95 -0.43 -2.05
C SER A 65 -2.62 -1.05 -0.69
N SER A 66 -2.85 -2.37 -0.61
CA SER A 66 -2.48 -3.25 0.50
C SER A 66 -1.31 -4.17 0.13
N ASP A 67 -0.64 -3.94 -1.00
CA ASP A 67 0.40 -4.83 -1.55
C ASP A 67 1.67 -4.92 -0.69
N ILE A 68 1.82 -4.06 0.32
CA ILE A 68 2.93 -4.11 1.28
C ILE A 68 2.44 -4.08 2.74
N ASP A 69 1.17 -4.39 2.98
CA ASP A 69 0.63 -4.49 4.34
C ASP A 69 1.39 -5.57 5.12
N GLY A 70 1.72 -5.27 6.38
CA GLY A 70 2.52 -6.12 7.26
C GLY A 70 4.04 -5.88 7.18
N THR A 71 4.53 -5.15 6.17
CA THR A 71 5.95 -4.78 6.07
C THR A 71 6.30 -3.58 6.94
N LYS A 72 7.59 -3.35 7.19
CA LYS A 72 8.05 -2.14 7.87
C LYS A 72 8.12 -0.97 6.89
N LEU A 73 7.83 0.24 7.37
CA LEU A 73 7.93 1.44 6.53
C LEU A 73 9.34 1.63 5.94
N GLY A 74 10.38 1.32 6.72
CA GLY A 74 11.78 1.36 6.28
C GLY A 74 12.16 0.32 5.23
N GLU A 75 11.30 -0.68 4.98
CA GLU A 75 11.51 -1.72 3.96
C GLU A 75 10.93 -1.34 2.60
N LEU A 76 10.31 -0.15 2.47
CA LEU A 76 9.80 0.37 1.21
C LEU A 76 10.90 0.41 0.16
N ASN A 77 10.73 -0.41 -0.89
CA ASN A 77 11.65 -0.48 -2.00
C ASN A 77 11.36 0.63 -3.02
N ARG A 78 10.11 0.68 -3.49
CA ARG A 78 9.66 1.62 -4.51
C ARG A 78 8.20 1.96 -4.31
N LEU A 79 7.88 3.22 -4.49
CA LEU A 79 6.52 3.76 -4.51
C LEU A 79 6.45 4.79 -5.63
N SER A 80 5.63 4.56 -6.64
CA SER A 80 5.54 5.45 -7.79
C SER A 80 4.11 5.73 -8.23
N ILE A 81 3.95 6.84 -8.95
CA ILE A 81 2.73 7.24 -9.66
C ILE A 81 3.09 8.27 -10.74
N ASP A 82 2.56 8.10 -11.95
CA ASP A 82 2.73 9.05 -13.04
C ASP A 82 1.57 10.05 -13.05
N ARG A 83 1.84 11.29 -13.46
CA ARG A 83 0.84 12.32 -13.77
C ARG A 83 0.85 12.66 -15.26
N HIS A 84 -0.35 12.85 -15.80
CA HIS A 84 -0.59 13.12 -17.22
C HIS A 84 -1.47 14.35 -17.47
N ASP A 85 -1.95 15.00 -16.41
CA ASP A 85 -2.72 16.25 -16.53
C ASP A 85 -1.81 17.47 -16.75
N ASP A 86 -2.37 18.55 -17.28
CA ASP A 86 -1.63 19.80 -17.48
C ASP A 86 -1.33 20.49 -16.14
N ILE A 87 -0.14 20.28 -15.59
CA ILE A 87 0.27 20.93 -14.34
C ILE A 87 0.58 22.43 -14.50
N SER A 88 0.79 22.92 -15.72
CA SER A 88 1.16 24.32 -15.99
C SER A 88 0.02 25.30 -15.71
N ARG A 89 -1.22 24.79 -15.62
CA ARG A 89 -2.40 25.55 -15.20
C ARG A 89 -2.37 25.96 -13.73
N PHE A 90 -1.43 25.43 -12.94
CA PHE A 90 -1.25 25.72 -11.54
C PHE A 90 0.01 26.55 -11.29
N THR A 91 0.00 27.33 -10.20
CA THR A 91 1.21 27.99 -9.71
C THR A 91 2.26 26.95 -9.37
N ALA A 92 3.48 27.09 -9.91
CA ALA A 92 4.57 26.16 -9.65
C ALA A 92 4.81 25.96 -8.13
N GLY A 93 4.95 24.70 -7.72
CA GLY A 93 5.15 24.32 -6.32
C GLY A 93 3.90 24.41 -5.43
N SER A 94 2.76 24.86 -5.96
CA SER A 94 1.48 24.81 -5.24
C SER A 94 0.96 23.38 -5.13
N GLY A 95 0.10 23.13 -4.14
CA GLY A 95 -0.52 21.82 -3.91
C GLY A 95 -1.01 21.11 -5.17
N PRO A 96 -1.88 21.70 -6.02
CA PRO A 96 -2.36 21.02 -7.22
C PRO A 96 -1.26 20.77 -8.26
N ALA A 97 -0.22 21.62 -8.31
CA ALA A 97 0.92 21.43 -9.20
C ALA A 97 1.78 20.22 -8.84
N VAL A 98 1.83 19.85 -7.55
CA VAL A 98 2.70 18.77 -7.03
C VAL A 98 1.93 17.65 -6.33
N ALA A 99 0.60 17.64 -6.39
CA ALA A 99 -0.22 16.52 -5.94
C ALA A 99 0.20 15.20 -6.64
N PRO A 100 -0.13 14.01 -6.10
CA PRO A 100 -0.92 13.73 -4.88
C PRO A 100 -0.15 13.84 -3.55
N TYR A 101 -0.90 13.79 -2.44
CA TYR A 101 -0.33 13.45 -1.14
C TYR A 101 -0.04 11.95 -1.05
N LEU A 102 1.01 11.60 -0.35
CA LEU A 102 1.32 10.26 0.10
C LEU A 102 0.85 10.09 1.55
N ASN A 103 0.10 9.02 1.82
CA ASN A 103 -0.31 8.60 3.16
C ASN A 103 0.05 7.14 3.43
N PHE A 104 0.52 6.84 4.64
CA PHE A 104 0.70 5.49 5.16
C PHE A 104 -0.13 5.31 6.43
N TRP A 105 -0.91 4.23 6.50
CA TRP A 105 -1.39 3.72 7.77
C TRP A 105 -0.30 2.91 8.44
N ILE A 106 0.03 3.29 9.67
CA ILE A 106 0.99 2.55 10.50
C ILE A 106 0.31 2.03 11.76
N THR A 107 0.79 0.89 12.27
CA THR A 107 0.33 0.27 13.51
C THR A 107 1.48 -0.07 14.45
N ASP A 108 1.17 -0.08 15.75
CA ASP A 108 2.05 -0.63 16.79
C ASP A 108 1.83 -2.14 17.03
N GLY A 109 0.88 -2.76 16.31
CA GLY A 109 0.51 -4.16 16.47
C GLY A 109 -0.39 -4.44 17.69
N ALA A 110 -0.68 -3.43 18.52
CA ALA A 110 -1.56 -3.52 19.69
C ALA A 110 -2.95 -2.91 19.40
N GLY A 111 -3.32 -2.79 18.12
CA GLY A 111 -4.59 -2.20 17.70
C GLY A 111 -4.63 -0.68 17.73
N LYS A 112 -3.46 -0.02 17.84
CA LYS A 112 -3.35 1.42 17.67
C LYS A 112 -2.80 1.75 16.30
N TYR A 113 -3.28 2.87 15.77
CA TYR A 113 -2.97 3.31 14.42
C TYR A 113 -2.66 4.80 14.39
N ALA A 114 -1.89 5.18 13.39
CA ALA A 114 -1.68 6.56 12.99
C ALA A 114 -1.56 6.63 11.47
N VAL A 115 -1.80 7.82 10.92
CA VAL A 115 -1.57 8.10 9.51
C VAL A 115 -0.34 8.99 9.40
N LEU A 116 0.66 8.55 8.64
CA LEU A 116 1.77 9.38 8.23
C LEU A 116 1.47 9.98 6.88
N ALA A 117 1.71 11.27 6.69
CA ALA A 117 1.55 11.92 5.40
C ALA A 117 2.71 12.85 5.07
N ASN A 118 2.97 13.05 3.79
CA ASN A 118 3.81 14.16 3.36
C ASN A 118 3.02 15.48 3.27
N GLU A 119 3.73 16.58 3.08
CA GLU A 119 3.17 17.83 2.54
C GLU A 119 3.85 18.07 1.18
N PRO A 120 3.22 17.69 0.05
CA PRO A 120 3.81 17.84 -1.27
C PRO A 120 4.27 19.27 -1.58
N SER A 121 3.51 20.26 -1.11
CA SER A 121 3.84 21.68 -1.27
C SER A 121 5.04 22.16 -0.44
N ASN A 122 5.55 21.35 0.49
CA ASN A 122 6.79 21.64 1.19
C ASN A 122 7.96 21.67 0.20
N GLY A 123 8.76 22.73 0.24
CA GLY A 123 9.89 22.90 -0.66
C GLY A 123 10.89 21.73 -0.66
N ALA A 124 10.97 20.95 0.41
CA ALA A 124 11.83 19.76 0.47
C ALA A 124 11.34 18.59 -0.41
N PHE A 125 10.03 18.51 -0.69
CA PHE A 125 9.43 17.49 -1.55
C PHE A 125 9.44 17.87 -3.03
N GLN A 126 9.50 19.17 -3.36
CA GLN A 126 9.42 19.63 -4.75
C GLN A 126 10.53 19.06 -5.66
N PRO A 127 11.81 18.92 -5.22
CA PRO A 127 12.84 18.29 -6.04
C PRO A 127 12.59 16.81 -6.37
N LEU A 128 11.69 16.14 -5.65
CA LEU A 128 11.34 14.74 -5.87
C LEU A 128 10.23 14.56 -6.90
N TYR A 129 9.57 15.66 -7.30
CA TYR A 129 8.49 15.63 -8.28
C TYR A 129 9.05 15.73 -9.71
N SER A 130 8.60 14.84 -10.59
CA SER A 130 8.95 14.84 -12.02
C SER A 130 7.82 14.21 -12.83
N ASP A 131 6.78 14.97 -13.14
CA ASP A 131 5.55 14.50 -13.78
C ASP A 131 4.91 13.32 -13.03
N GLY A 132 5.00 13.36 -11.71
CA GLY A 132 4.69 12.24 -10.84
C GLY A 132 5.75 12.06 -9.75
N TYR A 133 5.72 10.90 -9.11
CA TYR A 133 6.65 10.50 -8.07
C TYR A 133 7.20 9.11 -8.35
N ASP A 134 8.49 8.91 -8.09
CA ASP A 134 9.14 7.60 -8.05
C ASP A 134 10.13 7.62 -6.88
N LEU A 135 9.68 7.04 -5.77
CA LEU A 135 10.30 7.24 -4.46
C LEU A 135 10.76 5.91 -3.87
N THR A 136 11.95 5.93 -3.28
CA THR A 136 12.45 4.90 -2.38
C THR A 136 12.28 5.35 -0.93
N PHE A 137 12.49 4.45 0.04
CA PHE A 137 12.55 4.88 1.44
C PHE A 137 13.67 5.92 1.67
N ALA A 138 14.79 5.84 0.96
CA ALA A 138 15.89 6.79 1.13
C ALA A 138 15.48 8.23 0.74
N ASP A 139 14.64 8.38 -0.29
CA ASP A 139 14.12 9.68 -0.72
C ASP A 139 13.18 10.29 0.33
N LEU A 140 12.40 9.44 1.00
CA LEU A 140 11.44 9.81 2.04
C LEU A 140 12.07 10.02 3.42
N ALA A 141 13.12 9.28 3.77
CA ALA A 141 13.62 9.13 5.14
C ALA A 141 13.85 10.48 5.85
N ASN A 142 14.44 11.45 5.14
CA ASN A 142 14.76 12.77 5.70
C ASN A 142 13.65 13.81 5.51
N GLN A 143 12.54 13.44 4.88
CA GLN A 143 11.43 14.35 4.65
C GLN A 143 10.53 14.42 5.88
N THR A 144 9.94 15.60 6.10
CA THR A 144 8.99 15.80 7.19
C THR A 144 7.78 14.88 7.02
N ALA A 145 7.47 14.12 8.07
CA ALA A 145 6.26 13.32 8.18
C ALA A 145 5.25 14.05 9.08
N LYS A 146 4.08 14.35 8.53
CA LYS A 146 2.93 14.79 9.32
C LYS A 146 2.25 13.57 9.91
N VAL A 147 1.98 13.60 11.21
CA VAL A 147 1.25 12.53 11.90
C VAL A 147 -0.17 12.99 12.12
N PHE A 148 -1.11 12.25 11.54
CA PHE A 148 -2.53 12.45 11.71
C PHE A 148 -3.15 11.26 12.45
N GLU A 149 -4.33 11.52 13.03
CA GLU A 149 -5.26 10.47 13.46
C GLU A 149 -4.65 9.39 14.36
N ALA A 150 -4.09 9.84 15.50
CA ALA A 150 -3.59 8.99 16.60
C ALA A 150 -4.56 8.99 17.82
N PRO A 151 -5.86 8.68 17.65
CA PRO A 151 -6.87 8.88 18.70
C PRO A 151 -6.69 7.97 19.93
N ASN A 152 -5.96 6.85 19.80
CA ASN A 152 -5.94 5.78 20.79
C ASN A 152 -4.63 5.67 21.58
N GLY A 153 -3.95 6.79 21.85
CA GLY A 153 -2.69 6.78 22.59
C GLY A 153 -1.60 5.98 21.88
N PHE A 154 -1.58 6.06 20.55
CA PHE A 154 -0.49 5.58 19.72
C PHE A 154 0.79 6.25 20.20
N ALA A 155 1.77 5.46 20.62
CA ALA A 155 3.02 6.00 21.12
C ALA A 155 3.84 6.49 19.93
N LEU A 156 3.91 7.81 19.77
CA LEU A 156 4.80 8.42 18.80
C LEU A 156 6.25 8.25 19.27
N PRO A 157 7.20 8.09 18.33
CA PRO A 157 8.62 8.09 18.68
C PRO A 157 9.02 9.44 19.29
N THR A 158 10.17 9.49 19.95
CA THR A 158 10.76 10.75 20.37
C THR A 158 11.17 11.54 19.13
N MET A 159 10.64 12.76 18.97
CA MET A 159 11.02 13.63 17.85
C MET A 159 12.53 13.87 17.83
N THR A 160 13.18 13.61 16.70
CA THR A 160 14.55 14.02 16.44
C THR A 160 14.53 15.44 15.83
N GLY A 161 14.76 16.46 16.65
CA GLY A 161 14.72 17.86 16.20
C GLY A 161 13.35 18.53 16.33
N SER A 162 12.94 19.32 15.33
CA SER A 162 11.74 20.18 15.40
C SER A 162 10.50 19.60 14.73
N SER A 163 10.63 18.52 13.96
CA SER A 163 9.53 17.83 13.27
C SER A 163 9.83 16.34 13.17
N TYR A 164 8.79 15.51 13.06
CA TYR A 164 8.99 14.12 12.68
C TYR A 164 9.45 13.99 11.23
N THR A 165 10.23 12.95 10.96
CA THR A 165 10.63 12.49 9.63
C THR A 165 10.11 11.08 9.37
N PHE A 166 10.09 10.64 8.12
CA PHE A 166 9.72 9.23 7.82
C PHE A 166 10.72 8.24 8.44
N ALA A 167 12.00 8.64 8.63
CA ALA A 167 12.98 7.81 9.32
C ALA A 167 12.61 7.50 10.78
N ASP A 168 11.96 8.43 11.48
CA ASP A 168 11.52 8.20 12.87
C ASP A 168 10.49 7.06 12.96
N PHE A 169 9.83 6.71 11.85
CA PHE A 169 8.83 5.65 11.78
C PHE A 169 9.28 4.40 11.02
N ALA A 170 10.57 4.29 10.67
CA ALA A 170 11.09 3.20 9.84
C ALA A 170 10.70 1.80 10.35
N ASP A 171 10.68 1.60 11.67
CA ASP A 171 10.39 0.31 12.32
C ASP A 171 8.90 0.05 12.56
N TYR A 172 8.01 0.97 12.19
CA TYR A 172 6.57 0.77 12.30
C TYR A 172 6.05 -0.08 11.14
N THR A 173 5.06 -0.92 11.45
CA THR A 173 4.43 -1.78 10.44
C THR A 173 3.37 -0.99 9.68
N ILE A 174 3.39 -1.08 8.36
CA ILE A 174 2.32 -0.58 7.49
C ILE A 174 1.14 -1.53 7.62
N ALA A 175 0.01 -1.03 8.11
CA ALA A 175 -1.24 -1.78 8.13
C ALA A 175 -2.43 -0.85 8.39
N PRO A 176 -3.48 -0.93 7.57
CA PRO A 176 -4.73 -0.25 7.86
C PRO A 176 -5.49 -0.92 9.01
N PRO A 177 -6.37 -0.20 9.73
CA PRO A 177 -7.27 -0.80 10.70
C PRO A 177 -8.34 -1.69 10.03
N ASN A 178 -8.57 -2.88 10.59
CA ASN A 178 -9.68 -3.75 10.19
C ASN A 178 -11.00 -3.22 10.76
N GLY A 179 -11.73 -2.47 9.95
CA GLY A 179 -12.97 -1.80 10.35
C GLY A 179 -12.64 -0.58 11.21
N VAL A 180 -12.48 0.57 10.56
CA VAL A 180 -12.08 1.79 11.25
C VAL A 180 -13.20 2.22 12.21
N PRO A 181 -12.97 2.23 13.54
CA PRO A 181 -13.99 2.72 14.47
C PRO A 181 -14.25 4.20 14.22
N GLU A 182 -15.51 4.64 14.30
CA GLU A 182 -15.82 6.07 14.20
C GLU A 182 -15.25 6.84 15.41
N TRP A 183 -14.47 7.90 15.17
CA TRP A 183 -14.04 8.84 16.20
C TRP A 183 -14.09 10.29 15.71
N THR A 184 -14.16 11.25 16.64
CA THR A 184 -14.14 12.67 16.31
C THR A 184 -12.84 13.06 15.62
N GLY A 185 -12.91 13.51 14.37
CA GLY A 185 -11.75 13.87 13.55
C GLY A 185 -11.32 12.79 12.54
N LEU A 186 -11.98 11.62 12.54
CA LEU A 186 -11.82 10.59 11.52
C LEU A 186 -12.11 11.13 10.12
N GLY A 187 -11.26 10.80 9.16
CA GLY A 187 -11.40 11.20 7.76
C GLY A 187 -10.99 12.65 7.47
N SER A 188 -10.42 13.37 8.45
CA SER A 188 -9.81 14.69 8.23
C SER A 188 -8.47 14.58 7.51
N GLY A 189 -7.70 13.55 7.84
CA GLY A 189 -6.50 13.13 7.12
C GLY A 189 -6.54 11.68 6.64
N ALA A 190 -7.34 10.82 7.27
CA ALA A 190 -7.32 9.39 7.01
C ALA A 190 -7.98 9.01 5.69
N PRO A 191 -7.28 8.19 4.87
CA PRO A 191 -7.84 7.62 3.67
C PRO A 191 -8.71 6.40 4.03
N ILE A 192 -10.00 6.65 4.27
CA ILE A 192 -11.00 5.62 4.59
C ILE A 192 -12.10 5.72 3.55
N VAL A 193 -12.61 4.58 3.10
CA VAL A 193 -13.75 4.54 2.19
C VAL A 193 -15.03 4.93 2.96
N LEU A 194 -15.52 6.16 2.72
CA LEU A 194 -16.77 6.64 3.33
C LEU A 194 -18.02 6.32 2.50
N SER A 195 -17.88 6.06 1.20
CA SER A 195 -19.01 5.68 0.32
C SER A 195 -18.57 4.78 -0.85
N GLY A 196 -19.50 3.95 -1.35
CA GLY A 196 -19.32 3.15 -2.58
C GLY A 196 -18.64 1.78 -2.44
N ARG A 197 -18.18 1.39 -1.24
CA ARG A 197 -17.65 0.04 -0.92
C ARG A 197 -18.10 -0.41 0.47
N SER A 198 -17.55 -1.53 0.96
CA SER A 198 -17.63 -1.90 2.37
C SER A 198 -17.22 -0.70 3.22
N ALA A 199 -18.17 -0.12 3.96
CA ALA A 199 -17.92 1.05 4.78
C ALA A 199 -16.72 0.80 5.70
N ASN A 200 -15.82 1.78 5.81
CA ASN A 200 -14.61 1.73 6.62
C ASN A 200 -13.51 0.77 6.13
N GLU A 201 -13.49 0.45 4.83
CA GLU A 201 -12.32 -0.12 4.17
C GLU A 201 -11.18 0.91 4.15
N SER A 202 -9.94 0.45 4.35
CA SER A 202 -8.73 1.28 4.28
C SER A 202 -7.55 0.45 3.77
N PHE A 203 -6.56 1.11 3.21
CA PHE A 203 -5.39 0.51 2.57
C PHE A 203 -4.12 0.99 3.26
N GLY A 204 -3.06 0.18 3.38
CA GLY A 204 -1.84 0.60 4.06
C GLY A 204 -1.14 1.79 3.40
N VAL A 205 -1.19 1.87 2.07
CA VAL A 205 -0.52 2.92 1.27
C VAL A 205 -1.53 3.63 0.41
N ASN A 206 -1.52 4.97 0.40
CA ASN A 206 -2.50 5.76 -0.34
C ASN A 206 -1.89 6.98 -1.03
N TRP A 207 -2.26 7.20 -2.28
CA TRP A 207 -2.14 8.47 -2.98
C TRP A 207 -3.44 9.24 -2.85
N VAL A 208 -3.44 10.40 -2.21
CA VAL A 208 -4.63 11.18 -1.89
C VAL A 208 -4.69 12.46 -2.74
N PHE A 209 -5.86 12.73 -3.29
CA PHE A 209 -6.18 13.88 -4.12
C PHE A 209 -7.23 14.75 -3.41
N GLY A 210 -6.96 16.05 -3.34
CA GLY A 210 -7.81 17.03 -2.67
C GLY A 210 -7.48 17.24 -1.19
N ASP A 211 -7.98 18.34 -0.63
CA ASP A 211 -7.86 18.66 0.80
C ASP A 211 -9.13 19.34 1.35
N SER A 212 -9.22 19.42 2.68
CA SER A 212 -10.17 20.24 3.43
C SER A 212 -10.08 21.73 3.07
N LEU A 213 -8.92 22.18 2.59
CA LEU A 213 -8.70 23.53 2.12
C LEU A 213 -8.71 23.57 0.59
N ALA A 214 -8.95 24.76 0.02
CA ALA A 214 -8.99 24.97 -1.43
C ALA A 214 -7.61 24.86 -2.13
N ASN A 215 -6.57 24.44 -1.42
CA ASN A 215 -5.19 24.42 -1.87
C ASN A 215 -4.82 23.17 -2.70
N TYR A 216 -5.76 22.26 -2.97
CA TYR A 216 -5.56 21.05 -3.81
C TYR A 216 -6.75 20.78 -4.74
N LEU A 217 -7.39 21.83 -5.25
CA LEU A 217 -8.44 21.68 -6.26
C LEU A 217 -7.80 21.40 -7.63
N SER A 218 -8.24 20.33 -8.30
CA SER A 218 -7.97 20.16 -9.73
C SER A 218 -8.80 21.14 -10.55
N GLY A 219 -9.94 21.62 -10.02
CA GLY A 219 -10.90 22.44 -10.76
C GLY A 219 -11.97 21.59 -11.45
N SER A 220 -12.82 22.24 -12.24
CA SER A 220 -14.06 21.65 -12.78
C SER A 220 -13.96 21.13 -14.23
N SER A 221 -12.88 21.45 -14.95
CA SER A 221 -12.71 21.10 -16.37
C SER A 221 -11.77 19.92 -16.62
N GLU A 222 -10.80 19.71 -15.74
CA GLU A 222 -9.79 18.65 -15.82
C GLU A 222 -9.39 18.25 -14.40
N GLY A 223 -9.37 16.95 -14.13
CA GLY A 223 -8.94 16.36 -12.87
C GLY A 223 -7.43 16.19 -12.76
N TYR A 224 -7.01 15.50 -11.71
CA TYR A 224 -5.68 14.89 -11.64
C TYR A 224 -5.71 13.60 -12.43
N VAL A 225 -4.94 13.51 -13.53
CA VAL A 225 -4.90 12.32 -14.38
C VAL A 225 -3.64 11.53 -14.04
N VAL A 226 -3.80 10.31 -13.55
CA VAL A 226 -2.71 9.47 -13.07
C VAL A 226 -2.68 8.08 -13.69
N ALA A 227 -1.49 7.47 -13.70
CA ALA A 227 -1.29 6.11 -14.17
C ALA A 227 -0.15 5.41 -13.41
N ASN A 228 0.01 4.10 -13.67
CA ASN A 228 1.17 3.30 -13.26
C ASN A 228 1.52 3.39 -11.76
N ALA A 229 0.50 3.53 -10.91
CA ALA A 229 0.70 3.52 -9.46
C ALA A 229 1.23 2.16 -9.02
N LEU A 230 2.32 2.16 -8.26
CA LEU A 230 3.04 0.95 -7.84
C LEU A 230 3.56 1.13 -6.42
N VAL A 231 3.55 0.05 -5.63
CA VAL A 231 4.26 -0.01 -4.35
C VAL A 231 4.91 -1.39 -4.19
N SER A 232 6.11 -1.44 -3.63
CA SER A 232 6.84 -2.69 -3.38
C SER A 232 7.72 -2.59 -2.12
N SER A 233 7.94 -3.73 -1.48
CA SER A 233 8.84 -3.88 -0.33
C SER A 233 10.07 -4.71 -0.70
N THR A 234 11.17 -4.49 0.02
CA THR A 234 12.40 -5.29 -0.10
C THR A 234 12.30 -6.67 0.56
N VAL A 235 11.29 -6.87 1.42
CA VAL A 235 11.04 -8.15 2.07
C VAL A 235 10.00 -8.95 1.28
N PRO A 236 10.28 -10.22 0.93
CA PRO A 236 9.29 -11.07 0.29
C PRO A 236 8.04 -11.23 1.17
N GLU A 237 6.87 -11.01 0.57
CA GLU A 237 5.55 -11.26 1.15
C GLU A 237 5.53 -12.52 2.05
N PRO A 238 5.11 -12.45 3.33
CA PRO A 238 5.19 -13.55 4.30
C PRO A 238 4.57 -14.88 3.83
N SER A 239 3.59 -14.80 2.94
CA SER A 239 2.90 -15.94 2.33
C SER A 239 3.83 -16.82 1.47
N SER A 240 4.82 -16.22 0.80
CA SER A 240 5.76 -16.94 -0.06
C SER A 240 6.76 -17.78 0.75
N PHE A 241 7.16 -17.31 1.94
CA PHE A 241 8.07 -18.04 2.83
C PHE A 241 7.38 -19.24 3.51
N LEU A 242 6.14 -19.08 3.98
CA LEU A 242 5.38 -20.18 4.60
C LEU A 242 5.10 -21.30 3.59
N ILE A 243 4.73 -20.97 2.34
CA ILE A 243 4.52 -21.97 1.28
C ILE A 243 5.83 -22.72 0.97
N ALA A 244 6.96 -22.03 0.89
CA ALA A 244 8.27 -22.66 0.68
C ALA A 244 8.66 -23.60 1.84
N CYS A 245 8.45 -23.17 3.10
CA CYS A 245 8.78 -23.98 4.26
C CYS A 245 7.87 -25.20 4.43
N PHE A 246 6.55 -25.05 4.20
CA PHE A 246 5.62 -26.18 4.28
C PHE A 246 5.79 -27.16 3.11
N GLY A 247 6.12 -26.68 1.91
CA GLY A 247 6.43 -27.54 0.76
C GLY A 247 7.65 -28.45 1.03
N LEU A 248 8.70 -27.92 1.66
CA LEU A 248 9.90 -28.68 2.02
C LEU A 248 9.63 -29.68 3.16
N ALA A 249 8.82 -29.31 4.16
CA ALA A 249 8.47 -30.19 5.27
C ALA A 249 7.67 -31.42 4.81
N VAL A 250 6.70 -31.24 3.90
CA VAL A 250 5.91 -32.34 3.33
C VAL A 250 6.77 -33.27 2.47
N ALA A 251 7.68 -32.72 1.66
CA ALA A 251 8.64 -33.52 0.89
C ALA A 251 9.58 -34.34 1.79
N GLY A 252 10.04 -33.76 2.91
CA GLY A 252 10.91 -34.43 3.88
C GLY A 252 10.25 -35.59 4.63
N VAL A 253 8.96 -35.45 4.99
CA VAL A 253 8.20 -36.54 5.64
C VAL A 253 7.92 -37.70 4.68
N GLY A 254 7.66 -37.42 3.39
CA GLY A 254 7.49 -38.44 2.36
C GLY A 254 8.73 -39.30 2.13
N LEU A 255 9.93 -38.70 2.19
CA LEU A 255 11.20 -39.40 2.01
C LEU A 255 11.58 -40.29 3.22
N ARG A 256 11.25 -39.87 4.45
CA ARG A 256 11.55 -40.68 5.66
C ARG A 256 10.71 -41.94 5.76
N ARG A 257 9.44 -41.92 5.35
CA ARG A 257 8.57 -43.12 5.37
C ARG A 257 9.02 -44.20 4.38
N ARG A 258 9.67 -43.84 3.27
CA ARG A 258 10.21 -44.81 2.30
C ARG A 258 11.45 -45.55 2.81
N ARG A 259 12.29 -44.91 3.63
CA ARG A 259 13.47 -45.57 4.25
C ARG A 259 13.10 -46.56 5.36
N ALA A 260 12.07 -46.25 6.15
CA ALA A 260 11.65 -47.11 7.27
C ALA A 260 11.05 -48.46 6.80
N LYS A 261 10.59 -48.56 5.54
CA LYS A 261 10.02 -49.79 4.98
C LYS A 261 11.05 -50.72 4.29
N SER A 262 12.33 -50.33 4.26
CA SER A 262 13.41 -51.03 3.54
C SER A 262 14.31 -51.87 4.46
N ILE A 263 14.03 -51.94 5.77
CA ILE A 263 14.83 -52.70 6.73
C ILE A 263 13.88 -53.69 7.42
N GLN A 264 13.36 -54.64 6.67
CA GLN A 264 12.69 -55.85 7.12
C GLN A 264 12.57 -56.75 5.89
N ASP A 265 13.70 -57.29 5.45
CA ASP A 265 13.86 -58.52 4.65
C ASP A 265 15.34 -58.94 4.71
#